data_AF-A0A693TXQ4-F1
#
_entry.id   AF-A0A693TXQ4-F1
#
_cell.length_a   1.000
_cell.length_b   1.000
_cell.length_c   1.000
_cell.angle_alpha   90.00
_cell.angle_beta   90.00
_cell.angle_gamma   90.00
#
_symmetry.space_group_name_H-M   'P 1'
#
loop_
_entity.id
_entity.type
_entity.pdbx_description
1 polymer ?
#
loop_
_entity_poly.entity_id
_entity_poly.type
_entity_poly.pdbx_seq_one_letter_code
_entity_poly.pdbx_strand_id
1 'polypeptide(L)' 'MSEFKIIDLRQEDLDILQEMIIEFAKYEDMLDFLQCTKEKLEHSLLKNKFARAFLLKENEKTIGYMIYFYTFSSFWG' A
#
# COMPACT_ATOMS: atom_id res chain seq x y z
N MET A 1 14.34 22.35 6.56
CA MET A 1 13.69 21.25 7.30
C MET A 1 12.93 20.43 6.27
N SER A 2 13.03 19.11 6.28
CA SER A 2 12.22 18.27 5.40
C SER A 2 10.75 18.37 5.78
N GLU A 3 9.86 18.44 4.79
CA GLU A 3 8.42 18.42 5.00
C GLU A 3 7.90 16.99 4.87
N PHE A 4 7.13 16.51 5.86
CA PHE A 4 6.49 15.20 5.79
C PHE A 4 4.98 15.33 5.57
N LYS A 5 4.45 14.57 4.62
CA LYS A 5 3.02 14.56 4.27
C LYS A 5 2.50 13.14 4.13
N ILE A 6 1.30 12.89 4.65
CA ILE A 6 0.55 11.67 4.34
C ILE A 6 -0.52 12.05 3.32
N ILE A 7 -0.56 11.34 2.19
CA ILE A 7 -1.50 11.60 1.10
C ILE A 7 -2.30 10.34 0.77
N ASP A 8 -3.54 10.53 0.32
CA ASP A 8 -4.35 9.45 -0.26
C ASP A 8 -3.68 8.87 -1.52
N LEU A 9 -3.74 7.55 -1.67
CA LEU A 9 -3.28 6.87 -2.88
C LEU A 9 -4.15 7.25 -4.10
N ARG A 10 -3.51 7.61 -5.22
CA ARG A 10 -4.17 7.83 -6.51
C ARG A 10 -3.70 6.81 -7.55
N GLN A 11 -4.36 6.79 -8.70
CA GLN A 11 -4.04 5.86 -9.80
C GLN A 11 -2.57 5.93 -10.24
N GLU A 12 -2.03 7.14 -10.34
CA GLU A 12 -0.63 7.41 -10.72
C GLU A 12 0.39 6.89 -9.70
N ASP A 13 -0.05 6.64 -8.47
CA ASP A 13 0.78 6.21 -7.36
C ASP A 13 0.84 4.66 -7.22
N LEU A 14 0.13 3.91 -8.08
CA LEU A 14 0.07 2.44 -7.99
C LEU A 14 1.41 1.77 -8.28
N ASP A 15 2.18 2.31 -9.23
CA ASP A 15 3.48 1.74 -9.61
C ASP A 15 4.46 1.83 -8.45
N ILE A 16 4.57 3.02 -7.82
CA ILE A 16 5.46 3.21 -6.68
C ILE A 16 5.00 2.39 -5.47
N LEU A 17 3.70 2.27 -5.22
CA LEU A 17 3.18 1.40 -4.16
C LEU A 17 3.57 -0.06 -4.40
N GLN A 18 3.43 -0.57 -5.63
CA GLN A 18 3.79 -1.94 -5.97
C GLN A 18 5.27 -2.20 -5.76
N GLU A 19 6.13 -1.28 -6.19
CA GLU A 19 7.59 -1.37 -5.98
C GLU A 19 7.93 -1.45 -4.50
N MET A 20 7.33 -0.60 -3.67
CA MET A 20 7.56 -0.61 -2.22
C MET A 20 7.07 -1.90 -1.55
N ILE A 21 5.94 -2.47 -1.99
CA ILE A 21 5.46 -3.77 -1.50
C ILE A 21 6.42 -4.90 -1.89
N ILE A 22 6.97 -4.87 -3.11
CA ILE A 22 7.97 -5.85 -3.57
C ILE A 22 9.26 -5.72 -2.77
N GLU A 23 9.72 -4.49 -2.52
CA GLU A 23 10.89 -4.22 -1.67
C GLU A 23 10.67 -4.74 -0.25
N PHE A 24 9.50 -4.49 0.34
CA PHE A 24 9.14 -5.01 1.65
C PHE A 24 9.08 -6.55 1.67
N ALA A 25 8.49 -7.18 0.65
CA ALA A 25 8.45 -8.64 0.55
C ALA A 25 9.84 -9.27 0.40
N LYS A 26 10.79 -8.58 -0.26
CA LYS A 26 12.20 -9.00 -0.32
C LYS A 26 12.87 -8.88 1.05
N TYR A 27 12.61 -7.81 1.79
CA TYR A 27 13.16 -7.60 3.12
C TYR A 27 12.68 -8.68 4.12
N GLU A 28 11.44 -9.12 3.99
CA GLU A 28 10.84 -10.17 4.84
C GLU A 28 11.14 -11.61 4.37
N ASP A 29 11.96 -11.83 3.33
CA ASP A 29 12.18 -13.14 2.68
C ASP A 29 10.88 -13.83 2.21
N MET A 30 9.86 -13.05 1.83
CA MET A 30 8.53 -13.52 1.42
C MET A 30 8.19 -13.25 -0.05
N LEU A 31 9.17 -12.92 -0.89
CA LEU A 31 8.93 -12.56 -2.29
C LEU A 31 8.19 -13.67 -3.07
N ASP A 32 8.52 -14.94 -2.83
CA ASP A 32 7.90 -16.08 -3.51
C ASP A 32 6.41 -16.26 -3.16
N PHE A 33 5.97 -15.69 -2.03
CA PHE A 33 4.57 -15.70 -1.59
C PHE A 33 3.80 -14.45 -2.05
N LEU A 34 4.48 -13.49 -2.68
CA LEU A 34 3.86 -12.23 -3.08
C LEU A 34 2.93 -12.43 -4.28
N GLN A 35 1.63 -12.39 -4.04
CA GLN A 35 0.60 -12.49 -5.08
C GLN A 35 0.09 -11.13 -5.57
N CYS A 36 0.78 -10.05 -5.20
CA CYS A 36 0.37 -8.67 -5.43
C CYS A 36 0.68 -8.22 -6.87
N THR A 37 -0.37 -8.06 -7.69
CA THR A 37 -0.26 -7.49 -9.04
C THR A 37 -0.86 -6.09 -9.08
N LYS A 38 -0.47 -5.29 -10.07
CA LYS A 38 -1.01 -3.93 -10.26
C LYS A 38 -2.52 -3.93 -10.41
N GLU A 39 -3.08 -4.91 -11.12
CA GLU A 39 -4.53 -5.06 -11.31
C GLU A 39 -5.24 -5.34 -9.98
N LYS A 40 -4.66 -6.20 -9.12
CA LYS A 40 -5.23 -6.49 -7.80
C LYS A 40 -5.18 -5.27 -6.88
N LEU A 41 -4.08 -4.50 -6.91
CA LEU A 41 -3.94 -3.26 -6.16
C LEU A 41 -4.99 -2.23 -6.60
N GLU A 42 -5.09 -1.96 -7.90
CA GLU A 42 -6.07 -1.03 -8.46
C GLU A 42 -7.50 -1.44 -8.08
N HIS A 43 -7.83 -2.73 -8.26
CA HIS A 43 -9.17 -3.23 -7.97
C HIS A 43 -9.52 -3.11 -6.48
N SER A 44 -8.58 -3.45 -5.60
CA SER A 44 -8.81 -3.51 -4.15
C SER A 44 -8.77 -2.13 -3.48
N LEU A 45 -7.86 -1.25 -3.92
CA LEU A 45 -7.59 0.04 -3.28
C LEU A 45 -8.37 1.21 -3.90
N LEU A 46 -8.64 1.17 -5.21
CA LEU A 46 -9.21 2.31 -5.93
C LEU A 46 -10.64 2.05 -6.43
N LYS A 47 -10.89 0.89 -7.05
CA LYS A 47 -12.21 0.56 -7.65
C LYS A 47 -13.23 0.14 -6.59
N ASN A 48 -12.98 -0.97 -5.90
CA ASN A 48 -13.93 -1.52 -4.93
C ASN A 48 -13.69 -1.00 -3.50
N LYS A 49 -12.49 -0.46 -3.23
CA LYS A 49 -12.10 0.09 -1.93
C LYS A 49 -12.28 -0.90 -0.77
N PHE A 50 -11.99 -2.18 -1.03
CA PHE A 50 -11.93 -3.22 0.01
C PHE A 50 -10.85 -2.93 1.04
N ALA A 51 -9.77 -2.28 0.59
CA ALA A 51 -8.72 -1.75 1.43
C ALA A 51 -8.51 -0.27 1.07
N ARG A 52 -7.82 0.44 1.95
CA ARG A 52 -7.39 1.83 1.76
C ARG A 52 -5.88 1.91 1.93
N ALA A 53 -5.27 2.81 1.18
CA ALA A 53 -3.84 3.03 1.22
C ALA A 53 -3.51 4.51 1.30
N PHE A 54 -2.44 4.82 2.03
CA PHE A 54 -1.83 6.13 2.07
C PHE A 54 -0.35 6.03 1.75
N LEU A 55 0.21 7.11 1.22
CA LEU A 55 1.64 7.26 1.00
C LEU A 55 2.21 8.31 1.94
N LEU A 56 3.41 8.05 2.47
CA LEU A 56 4.23 9.00 3.19
C LEU A 56 5.21 9.64 2.22
N LYS A 57 5.14 10.97 2.11
CA LYS A 57 6.08 11.79 1.35
C LYS A 57 7.02 12.55 2.27
N GLU A 58 8.30 12.58 1.90
CA GLU A 58 9.27 13.56 2.36
C GLU A 58 9.56 14.53 1.21
N ASN A 59 9.10 15.77 1.33
CA ASN A 59 9.00 16.74 0.24
C ASN A 59 8.17 16.14 -0.91
N GLU A 60 8.78 15.90 -2.08
CA GLU A 60 8.12 15.28 -3.24
C GLU A 60 8.37 13.77 -3.37
N LYS A 61 9.25 13.20 -2.54
CA LYS A 61 9.63 11.80 -2.64
C LYS A 61 8.74 10.93 -1.76
N THR A 62 8.15 9.88 -2.34
CA THR A 62 7.49 8.83 -1.55
C THR A 62 8.53 7.98 -0.82
N ILE A 63 8.38 7.86 0.50
CA ILE A 63 9.31 7.16 1.40
C ILE A 63 8.64 6.08 2.24
N GLY A 64 7.31 5.96 2.18
CA GLY A 64 6.57 4.99 2.97
C GLY A 64 5.16 4.77 2.42
N TYR A 65 4.54 3.67 2.82
CA TYR A 65 3.13 3.40 2.56
C TYR A 65 2.45 2.79 3.79
N MET A 66 1.14 2.88 3.84
CA MET A 66 0.29 2.16 4.79
C MET A 66 -0.90 1.60 4.04
N ILE A 67 -1.21 0.32 4.22
CA ILE A 67 -2.43 -0.33 3.72
C ILE A 67 -3.22 -0.83 4.93
N TYR A 68 -4.51 -0.55 4.96
CA TYR A 68 -5.42 -1.09 5.97
C TYR A 68 -6.76 -1.46 5.34
N PHE A 69 -7.50 -2.32 6.02
CA PHE A 69 -8.85 -2.72 5.63
C PHE A 69 -9.67 -2.93 6.90
N TYR A 70 -10.99 -2.82 6.75
CA TYR A 70 -11.90 -3.12 7.84
C TYR A 70 -12.01 -4.64 7.99
N THR A 71 -11.72 -5.14 9.18
CA THR A 71 -12.07 -6.49 9.59
C THR A 71 -13.38 -6.46 10.37
N PHE A 72 -14.10 -7.56 10.33
CA PHE A 72 -15.27 -7.78 11.16
C PHE A 72 -15.10 -9.15 11.82
N SER A 73 -15.20 -9.20 13.14
CA SER A 73 -15.21 -10.46 13.87
C SER A 73 -16.51 -10.59 14.64
N SER A 74 -17.22 -11.69 14.43
CA SER A 74 -18.39 -12.06 15.23
C SER A 74 -18.03 -12.81 16.51
N PHE A 75 -16.74 -13.14 16.70
CA PHE A 75 -16.21 -13.85 17.87
C PHE A 75 -14.90 -13.20 18.35
N TRP A 76 -14.61 -13.31 19.65
CA TRP A 76 -13.43 -12.70 20.28
C TRP A 76 -12.20 -13.61 20.31
N GLY A 77 -12.15 -14.65 19.46
CA GLY A 77 -11.16 -15.72 19.49
C GLY A 77 -10.22 -15.68 18.30
#